data_AF-F9RS27-F1
#
_entry.id   AF-F9RS27-F1
#
_cell.length_a   1.000
_cell.length_b   1.000
_cell.length_c   1.000
_cell.angle_alpha   90.00
_cell.angle_beta   90.00
_cell.angle_gamma   90.00
#
_symmetry.space_group_name_H-M   'P 1'
#
loop_
_entity.id
_entity.type
_entity.pdbx_description
1 polymer ?
#
loop_
_entity_poly.entity_id
_entity_poly.type
_entity_poly.pdbx_seq_one_letter_code
_entity_poly.pdbx_strand_id
1 'polypeptide(L)'
;MPRAILFATLLMTVTGCTSQIVSLDTHVQSYVDSNIIDAQTLYLTPSRKALGLFETKIYAWQETQTKLDNGETQHAFSDPYRDCIITWVADSDGIITRGWYLGDDC
;
A
#
# COMPACT_ATOMS: atom_id res chain seq x y z
N MET A 1 -35.07 44.96 31.95
CA MET A 1 -34.29 43.79 32.42
C MET A 1 -35.25 42.60 32.44
N PRO A 2 -34.95 41.43 31.85
CA PRO A 2 -33.68 40.73 31.94
C PRO A 2 -32.97 40.50 30.60
N ARG A 3 -31.65 40.31 30.69
CA ARG A 3 -30.71 39.96 29.62
C ARG A 3 -30.74 38.45 29.44
N ALA A 4 -31.12 37.96 28.26
CA ALA A 4 -30.85 36.58 27.87
C ALA A 4 -29.44 36.53 27.25
N ILE A 5 -28.47 36.05 28.01
CA ILE A 5 -27.11 35.79 27.55
C ILE A 5 -27.15 34.42 26.84
N LEU A 6 -27.10 34.44 25.51
CA LEU A 6 -27.02 33.23 24.69
C LEU A 6 -25.55 32.80 24.67
N PHE A 7 -25.21 31.81 25.49
CA PHE A 7 -23.91 31.14 25.46
C PHE A 7 -23.79 30.34 24.16
N ALA A 8 -23.00 30.84 23.20
CA ALA A 8 -22.59 30.10 22.03
C ALA A 8 -21.41 29.19 22.39
N THR A 9 -21.69 27.92 22.69
CA THR A 9 -20.66 26.89 22.84
C THR A 9 -20.21 26.43 21.46
N LEU A 10 -19.06 26.93 21.04
CA LEU A 10 -18.35 26.48 19.83
C LEU A 10 -17.79 25.06 20.09
N LEU A 11 -18.47 24.05 19.56
CA LEU A 11 -17.99 22.68 19.51
C LEU A 11 -16.75 22.62 18.62
N MET A 12 -15.58 22.51 19.25
CA MET A 12 -14.33 22.16 18.56
C MET A 12 -14.46 20.72 18.08
N THR A 13 -14.76 20.52 16.80
CA THR A 13 -14.65 19.23 16.15
C THR A 13 -13.18 18.87 16.07
N VAL A 14 -12.73 17.99 16.97
CA VAL A 14 -11.46 17.27 16.83
C VAL A 14 -11.52 16.50 15.50
N THR A 15 -10.79 16.98 14.50
CA THR A 15 -10.47 16.20 13.31
C THR A 15 -9.49 15.12 13.75
N GLY A 16 -10.01 14.02 14.29
CA GLY A 16 -9.23 12.82 14.49
C GLY A 16 -8.75 12.36 13.12
N CYS A 17 -7.44 12.37 12.90
CA CYS A 17 -6.84 11.68 11.76
C CYS A 17 -7.25 10.20 11.89
N THR A 18 -8.28 9.79 11.17
CA THR A 18 -8.57 8.37 11.02
C THR A 18 -7.38 7.80 10.25
N SER A 19 -6.47 7.14 10.94
CA SER A 19 -5.51 6.23 10.30
C SER A 19 -6.36 5.16 9.62
N GLN A 20 -6.78 5.41 8.38
CA GLN A 20 -7.56 4.45 7.61
C GLN A 20 -6.65 3.24 7.45
N ILE A 21 -7.08 2.11 8.00
CA ILE A 21 -6.62 0.80 7.57
C ILE A 21 -7.14 0.68 6.14
N VAL A 22 -6.32 1.13 5.19
CA VAL A 22 -6.58 0.93 3.76
C VAL A 22 -6.50 -0.56 3.54
N SER A 23 -7.59 -1.17 3.08
CA SER A 23 -7.57 -2.60 2.77
C SER A 23 -6.51 -2.88 1.71
N LEU A 24 -5.93 -4.07 1.72
CA LEU A 24 -4.92 -4.43 0.74
C LEU A 24 -5.46 -4.35 -0.70
N ASP A 25 -6.73 -4.70 -0.90
CA ASP A 25 -7.43 -4.45 -2.17
C ASP A 25 -7.37 -2.99 -2.59
N THR A 26 -7.74 -2.07 -1.68
CA THR A 26 -7.70 -0.62 -1.98
C THR A 26 -6.27 -0.17 -2.26
N HIS A 27 -5.29 -0.69 -1.53
CA HIS A 27 -3.88 -0.41 -1.76
C HIS A 27 -3.47 -0.87 -3.17
N VAL A 28 -3.72 -2.13 -3.53
CA VAL A 28 -3.34 -2.68 -4.85
C VAL A 28 -4.02 -1.93 -5.99
N GLN A 29 -5.32 -1.64 -5.87
CA GLN A 29 -6.07 -0.90 -6.90
C GLN A 29 -5.65 0.57 -6.99
N SER A 30 -5.15 1.18 -5.91
CA SER A 30 -4.68 2.57 -5.94
C SER A 30 -3.46 2.80 -6.82
N TYR A 31 -2.74 1.73 -7.18
CA TYR A 31 -1.60 1.77 -8.10
C TYR A 31 -2.01 1.58 -9.57
N VAL A 32 -3.26 1.26 -9.88
CA VAL A 32 -3.71 1.24 -11.29
C VAL A 32 -3.59 2.64 -11.88
N ASP A 33 -3.15 2.73 -13.13
CA ASP A 33 -2.78 3.96 -13.85
C ASP A 33 -1.53 4.70 -13.31
N SER A 34 -0.85 4.15 -12.29
CA SER A 34 0.45 4.65 -11.81
C SER A 34 1.63 3.95 -12.49
N ASN A 35 2.84 4.48 -12.30
CA ASN A 35 4.04 3.86 -12.85
C ASN A 35 4.54 2.74 -11.92
N ILE A 36 4.95 1.61 -12.50
CA ILE A 36 5.50 0.46 -11.75
C ILE A 36 6.70 0.82 -10.88
N ILE A 37 7.45 1.87 -11.24
CA ILE A 37 8.57 2.39 -10.45
C ILE A 37 8.12 2.80 -9.03
N ASP A 38 6.89 3.29 -8.86
CA ASP A 38 6.37 3.69 -7.55
C ASP A 38 6.20 2.46 -6.65
N ALA A 39 5.69 1.35 -7.19
CA ALA A 39 5.60 0.07 -6.48
C ALA A 39 7.00 -0.52 -6.21
N GLN A 40 7.89 -0.52 -7.19
CA GLN A 40 9.27 -0.97 -7.01
C GLN A 40 9.98 -0.18 -5.92
N THR A 41 9.81 1.14 -5.88
CA THR A 41 10.37 2.01 -4.85
C THR A 41 9.83 1.64 -3.48
N LEU A 42 8.53 1.38 -3.35
CA LEU A 42 7.93 0.99 -2.07
C LEU A 42 8.44 -0.38 -1.58
N TYR A 43 8.44 -1.40 -2.44
CA TYR A 43 8.64 -2.79 -2.04
C TYR A 43 10.09 -3.26 -2.09
N LEU A 44 10.90 -2.72 -2.99
CA LEU A 44 12.32 -3.07 -3.12
C LEU A 44 13.22 -2.21 -2.24
N THR A 45 12.70 -1.12 -1.64
CA THR A 45 13.45 -0.36 -0.66
C THR A 45 13.59 -1.17 0.64
N PRO A 46 14.82 -1.44 1.12
CA PRO A 46 15.02 -2.16 2.36
C PRO A 46 14.38 -1.44 3.54
N SER A 47 13.49 -2.13 4.25
CA SER A 47 12.84 -1.62 5.44
C SER A 47 13.22 -2.48 6.66
N ARG A 48 13.26 -1.86 7.83
CA ARG A 48 13.41 -2.59 9.09
C ARG A 48 12.04 -3.10 9.52
N LYS A 49 11.90 -4.41 9.65
CA LYS A 49 10.70 -5.04 10.23
C LYS A 49 11.08 -5.82 11.48
N ALA A 50 10.28 -5.66 12.51
CA ALA A 50 10.33 -6.54 13.68
C ALA A 50 9.69 -7.88 13.29
N LEU A 51 10.45 -8.97 13.44
CA LEU A 51 9.97 -10.35 13.24
C LEU A 51 9.52 -10.99 14.58
N GLY A 52 9.80 -10.31 15.70
CA GLY A 52 9.40 -10.70 17.04
C GLY A 52 9.85 -9.66 18.08
N LEU A 53 9.66 -9.94 19.36
CA LEU A 53 9.96 -9.00 20.46
C LEU A 53 11.46 -8.62 20.57
N PHE A 54 12.37 -9.40 19.95
CA PHE A 54 13.81 -9.17 20.02
C PHE A 54 14.56 -9.35 18.68
N GLU A 55 13.87 -9.66 17.58
CA GLU A 55 14.51 -9.85 16.26
C GLU A 55 14.04 -8.77 15.29
N THR A 56 14.99 -7.96 14.81
CA THR A 56 14.76 -6.99 13.74
C THR A 56 15.67 -7.35 12.57
N LYS A 57 15.08 -7.49 11.37
CA LYS A 57 15.84 -7.66 10.14
C LYS A 57 15.56 -6.51 9.17
N ILE A 58 16.60 -6.12 8.45
CA ILE A 58 16.47 -5.24 7.29
C ILE A 58 16.16 -6.17 6.12
N TYR A 59 15.05 -5.94 5.44
CA TYR A 59 14.74 -6.68 4.23
C TYR A 59 13.96 -5.85 3.23
N ALA A 60 14.08 -6.25 1.97
CA ALA A 60 13.25 -5.80 0.87
C ALA A 60 12.43 -7.00 0.37
N TRP A 61 11.29 -6.72 -0.26
CA TRP A 61 10.57 -7.73 -1.00
C TRP A 61 11.39 -8.15 -2.22
N GLN A 62 11.06 -9.30 -2.80
CA GLN A 62 11.73 -9.79 -4.00
C GLN A 62 10.77 -9.63 -5.19
N GLU A 63 11.24 -9.05 -6.28
CA GLU A 63 10.47 -8.92 -7.51
C GLU A 63 10.82 -10.05 -8.49
N THR A 64 9.81 -10.67 -9.07
CA THR A 64 9.91 -11.54 -10.23
C THR A 64 9.18 -10.89 -11.40
N GLN A 65 9.86 -10.75 -12.53
CA GLN A 65 9.30 -10.16 -13.74
C GLN A 65 9.04 -11.24 -14.80
N THR A 66 7.84 -11.26 -15.36
CA THR A 66 7.46 -12.17 -16.45
C THR A 66 6.89 -11.36 -17.60
N LYS A 67 7.52 -11.45 -18.78
CA LYS A 67 6.98 -10.83 -20.00
C LYS A 67 5.80 -11.64 -20.50
N LEU A 68 4.71 -10.95 -20.83
CA LEU A 68 3.50 -11.54 -21.40
C LEU A 68 3.52 -11.41 -22.93
N ASP A 69 2.79 -12.28 -23.62
CA ASP A 69 2.77 -12.34 -25.09
C ASP A 69 2.22 -11.06 -25.76
N ASN A 70 1.44 -10.26 -25.01
CA ASN A 70 0.87 -8.99 -25.45
C ASN A 70 1.81 -7.79 -25.29
N GLY A 71 3.06 -8.00 -24.85
CA GLY A 71 4.04 -6.94 -24.62
C GLY A 71 3.98 -6.30 -23.23
N GLU A 72 3.01 -6.68 -22.40
CA GLU A 72 2.97 -6.29 -20.98
C GLU A 72 4.04 -7.05 -20.17
N THR A 73 4.38 -6.52 -19.01
CA THR A 73 5.22 -7.20 -18.02
C THR A 73 4.46 -7.38 -16.73
N GLN A 74 4.43 -8.62 -16.22
CA GLN A 74 3.93 -8.93 -14.90
C GLN A 74 5.06 -8.80 -13.88
N HIS A 75 4.83 -8.01 -12.83
CA HIS A 75 5.72 -7.75 -11.71
C HIS A 75 5.11 -8.35 -10.45
N ALA A 76 5.70 -9.43 -9.94
CA ALA A 76 5.28 -10.09 -8.71
C ALA A 76 6.27 -9.80 -7.58
N PHE A 77 5.80 -9.16 -6.52
CA PHE A 77 6.55 -8.81 -5.32
C PHE A 77 6.19 -9.80 -4.20
N SER A 78 7.17 -10.56 -3.71
CA SER A 78 6.97 -11.52 -2.61
C SER A 78 7.62 -11.04 -1.31
N ASP A 79 6.89 -11.09 -0.18
CA ASP A 79 7.46 -10.88 1.15
C ASP A 79 8.28 -12.12 1.56
N PRO A 80 9.59 -12.00 1.85
CA PRO A 80 10.40 -13.14 2.24
C PRO A 80 10.05 -13.77 3.59
N TYR A 81 9.21 -13.13 4.42
CA TYR A 81 8.85 -13.61 5.76
C TYR A 81 7.36 -13.87 5.95
N ARG A 82 6.52 -13.57 4.96
CA ARG A 82 5.07 -13.80 5.01
C ARG A 82 4.61 -14.49 3.75
N ASP A 83 3.54 -15.26 3.86
CA ASP A 83 2.83 -15.75 2.68
C ASP A 83 2.01 -14.60 2.10
N CYS A 84 2.70 -13.70 1.38
CA CYS A 84 2.09 -12.60 0.68
C CYS A 84 2.85 -12.25 -0.60
N ILE A 85 2.13 -12.25 -1.71
CA ILE A 85 2.60 -11.87 -3.03
C ILE A 85 1.65 -10.83 -3.59
N ILE A 86 2.19 -9.67 -3.97
CA ILE A 86 1.44 -8.63 -4.66
C ILE A 86 1.91 -8.58 -6.10
N THR A 87 0.98 -8.62 -7.04
CA THR A 87 1.28 -8.64 -8.46
C THR A 87 0.64 -7.46 -9.16
N TRP A 88 1.42 -6.76 -9.98
CA TRP A 88 0.94 -5.76 -10.92
C TRP A 88 1.35 -6.16 -12.33
N VAL A 89 0.50 -5.84 -13.31
CA VAL A 89 0.85 -5.95 -14.72
C VAL A 89 0.96 -4.54 -15.26
N ALA A 90 2.08 -4.24 -15.91
CA ALA A 90 2.36 -2.95 -16.52
C ALA A 90 2.49 -3.09 -18.03
N ASP A 91 2.07 -2.06 -18.75
CA ASP A 91 2.26 -1.95 -20.20
C ASP A 91 3.72 -1.63 -20.58
N SER A 92 3.98 -1.41 -21.86
CA SER A 92 5.32 -1.10 -22.36
C SER A 92 5.89 0.23 -21.86
N ASP A 93 5.03 1.15 -21.41
CA ASP A 93 5.42 2.44 -20.84
C ASP A 93 5.61 2.35 -19.31
N GLY A 94 5.39 1.17 -18.73
CA GLY A 94 5.50 0.92 -17.30
C GLY A 94 4.28 1.39 -16.52
N ILE A 95 3.15 1.65 -17.17
CA ILE A 95 1.90 2.03 -16.52
C ILE A 95 1.14 0.77 -16.12
N ILE A 96 0.75 0.71 -14.85
CA ILE A 96 0.03 -0.43 -14.28
C ILE A 96 -1.40 -0.47 -14.83
N THR A 97 -1.75 -1.56 -15.51
CA THR A 97 -3.08 -1.80 -16.08
C THR A 97 -3.98 -2.59 -15.15
N ARG A 98 -3.40 -3.41 -14.25
CA ARG A 98 -4.12 -4.25 -13.29
C ARG A 98 -3.20 -4.72 -12.16
N GLY A 99 -3.80 -5.06 -11.02
CA GLY A 99 -3.09 -5.68 -9.90
C GLY A 99 -3.99 -6.59 -9.07
N TRP A 100 -3.36 -7.53 -8.38
CA TRP A 100 -3.99 -8.45 -7.44
C TRP A 100 -2.96 -8.90 -6.39
N TYR A 101 -3.41 -9.59 -5.35
CA TYR A 101 -2.54 -10.19 -4.35
C TYR A 101 -2.95 -11.64 -4.08
N LEU A 102 -2.01 -12.42 -3.54
CA LEU A 102 -2.17 -13.82 -3.19
C LEU A 102 -1.44 -14.08 -1.87
N GLY A 103 -2.02 -14.93 -1.02
CA GLY A 103 -1.43 -15.34 0.24
C GLY A 103 -2.39 -15.20 1.42
N ASP A 104 -2.18 -16.03 2.44
CA ASP A 104 -3.04 -16.08 3.63
C ASP A 104 -2.65 -15.03 4.70
N ASP A 105 -1.46 -14.42 4.59
CA ASP A 105 -0.93 -13.44 5.55
C ASP A 105 -0.44 -12.15 4.85
N CYS A 106 -1.36 -11.59 4.06
CA CYS A 106 -1.32 -10.21 3.61
C CYS A 106 -2.25 -9.31 4.49
#